data_AF-A0A5K1UB81-F1
#
_entry.id   AF-A0A5K1UB81-F1
#
_cell.length_a   1.000
_cell.length_b   1.000
_cell.length_c   1.000
_cell.angle_alpha   90.00
_cell.angle_beta   90.00
_cell.angle_gamma   90.00
#
_symmetry.space_group_name_H-M   'P 1'
#
loop_
_entity.id
_entity.type
_entity.pdbx_description
1 polymer ?
#
loop_
_entity_poly.entity_id
_entity_poly.type
_entity_poly.pdbx_seq_one_letter_code
_entity_poly.pdbx_strand_id
1 'polypeptide(L)'
;MQFESSDFAEITPKDVEANKPIVRIYNLPKILDERDLRRYFSQYGELKGLAIKKTDYGVSKGTCVVKFADCVVARIVAETLNNHILENRLLRTELCEAKKRRFHSTYPVSKEQRRKEPQIKVITQKDVDERKASNEELRKKLEELHIDFDFPQ
;
A
#
# COMPACT_ATOMS: atom_id res chain seq x y z
N MET A 1 37.52 -0.76 -2.93
CA MET A 1 36.68 -1.28 -4.03
C MET A 1 36.47 -0.13 -5.01
N GLN A 2 37.23 -0.13 -6.10
CA GLN A 2 37.05 0.80 -7.22
C GLN A 2 36.02 0.16 -8.16
N PHE A 3 34.87 0.80 -8.33
CA PHE A 3 33.93 0.44 -9.38
C PHE A 3 34.44 1.11 -10.66
N GLU A 4 34.91 0.31 -11.60
CA GLU A 4 35.28 0.78 -12.93
C GLU A 4 34.05 1.34 -13.65
N SER A 5 34.26 2.41 -14.41
CA SER A 5 33.23 3.09 -15.20
C SER A 5 32.61 2.24 -16.31
N SER A 6 33.17 1.04 -16.56
CA SER A 6 32.75 0.10 -17.60
C SER A 6 31.47 -0.69 -17.26
N ASP A 7 31.15 -0.92 -15.98
CA ASP A 7 29.88 -1.58 -15.59
C ASP A 7 28.63 -0.71 -15.82
N PHE A 8 28.81 0.61 -15.97
CA PHE A 8 27.71 1.55 -16.20
C PHE A 8 27.34 1.72 -17.69
N ALA A 9 28.07 1.07 -18.60
CA ALA A 9 27.99 1.35 -20.04
C ALA A 9 26.72 0.82 -20.74
N GLU A 10 25.90 -0.01 -20.09
CA GLU A 10 24.68 -0.59 -20.69
C GLU A 10 23.39 -0.12 -20.00
N ILE A 11 23.24 1.19 -19.80
CA ILE A 11 21.93 1.77 -19.46
C ILE A 11 21.25 2.17 -20.77
N THR A 12 20.41 1.28 -21.31
CA THR A 12 19.66 1.63 -22.52
C THR A 12 18.58 2.67 -22.17
N PRO A 13 18.29 3.64 -23.06
CA PRO A 13 17.26 4.66 -22.83
C PRO A 13 15.86 4.04 -22.65
N LYS A 14 15.65 2.82 -23.18
CA LYS A 14 14.39 2.09 -23.06
C LYS A 14 14.11 1.63 -21.62
N ASP A 15 15.15 1.29 -20.86
CA ASP A 15 15.04 0.92 -19.44
C ASP A 15 14.78 2.15 -18.56
N VAL A 16 15.26 3.31 -18.98
CA VAL A 16 15.05 4.60 -18.29
C VAL A 16 13.59 5.05 -18.41
N GLU A 17 12.95 4.83 -19.57
CA GLU A 17 11.57 5.25 -19.81
C GLU A 17 10.53 4.33 -19.13
N ALA A 18 10.85 3.04 -18.97
CA ALA A 18 9.97 2.06 -18.32
C ALA A 18 10.04 2.08 -16.78
N ASN A 19 11.09 2.66 -16.20
CA ASN A 19 11.35 2.57 -14.76
C ASN A 19 11.07 3.88 -14.02
N LYS A 20 10.40 3.78 -12.87
CA LYS A 20 10.21 4.93 -11.99
C LYS A 20 11.51 5.18 -11.21
N PRO A 21 11.87 6.43 -10.90
CA PRO A 21 13.02 6.76 -10.06
C PRO A 21 12.73 6.48 -8.58
N ILE A 22 12.25 5.27 -8.28
CA ILE A 22 11.78 4.85 -6.95
C ILE A 22 12.49 3.54 -6.59
N VAL A 23 13.17 3.55 -5.45
CA VAL A 23 13.85 2.38 -4.88
C VAL A 23 13.14 1.99 -3.59
N ARG A 24 12.90 0.69 -3.41
CA ARG A 24 12.45 0.12 -2.14
C ARG A 24 13.60 -0.56 -1.45
N ILE A 25 13.74 -0.28 -0.16
CA ILE A 25 14.82 -0.80 0.67
C ILE A 25 14.19 -1.52 1.85
N TYR A 26 14.63 -2.75 2.07
CA TYR A 26 14.16 -3.64 3.13
C TYR A 26 15.31 -3.97 4.08
N ASN A 27 14.93 -4.41 5.29
CA ASN A 27 15.84 -4.82 6.36
C ASN A 27 16.74 -3.70 6.91
N LEU A 28 16.24 -2.46 6.91
CA LEU A 28 16.92 -1.33 7.52
C LEU A 28 16.96 -1.46 9.06
N PRO A 29 18.05 -1.02 9.72
CA PRO A 29 18.08 -0.91 11.16
C PRO A 29 17.02 0.10 11.63
N LYS A 30 16.36 -0.22 12.74
CA LYS A 30 15.23 0.58 13.28
C LYS A 30 15.68 1.89 13.92
N ILE A 31 16.98 2.02 14.16
CA ILE A 31 17.62 3.17 14.79
C ILE A 31 17.71 4.35 13.81
N LEU A 32 17.73 4.06 12.49
CA LEU A 32 17.84 5.11 11.48
C LEU A 32 16.52 5.83 11.26
N ASP A 33 16.60 7.16 11.36
CA ASP A 33 15.50 8.07 11.07
C ASP A 33 15.52 8.55 9.61
N GLU A 34 14.45 9.22 9.21
CA GLU A 34 14.30 9.80 7.87
C GLU A 34 15.44 10.77 7.54
N ARG A 35 15.92 11.52 8.53
CA ARG A 35 17.01 12.50 8.36
C ARG A 35 18.33 11.82 8.05
N ASP A 36 18.66 10.75 8.76
CA ASP A 36 19.90 10.00 8.57
C ASP A 36 19.89 9.28 7.22
N LEU A 37 18.77 8.63 6.87
CA LEU A 37 18.62 8.01 5.57
C LEU A 37 18.69 9.04 4.45
N ARG A 38 18.06 10.21 4.61
CA ARG A 38 18.14 11.28 3.61
C ARG A 38 19.58 11.75 3.42
N ARG A 39 20.34 11.93 4.50
CA ARG A 39 21.76 12.30 4.43
C ARG A 39 22.60 11.23 3.75
N TYR A 40 22.36 9.97 4.08
CA TYR A 40 23.05 8.82 3.47
C TYR A 40 22.75 8.72 1.97
N PHE A 41 21.48 8.81 1.57
CA PHE A 41 21.11 8.66 0.15
C PHE A 41 21.45 9.90 -0.69
N SER A 42 21.61 11.07 -0.07
CA SER A 42 22.00 12.30 -0.76
C SER A 42 23.39 12.21 -1.41
N GLN A 43 24.24 11.27 -1.00
CA GLN A 43 25.56 11.07 -1.61
C GLN A 43 25.48 10.43 -3.01
N TYR A 44 24.38 9.72 -3.31
CA TYR A 44 24.18 9.07 -4.60
C TYR A 44 23.45 9.99 -5.60
N GLY A 45 22.69 10.97 -5.10
CA GLY A 45 22.01 11.96 -5.93
C GLY A 45 20.92 12.72 -5.19
N GLU A 46 20.23 13.60 -5.92
CA GLU A 46 19.15 14.42 -5.38
C GLU A 46 17.90 13.58 -5.06
N LEU A 47 17.37 13.78 -3.85
CA LEU A 47 16.19 13.09 -3.33
C LEU A 47 14.94 13.96 -3.48
N LYS A 48 13.95 13.49 -4.24
CA LYS A 48 12.62 14.12 -4.34
C LYS A 48 11.71 13.75 -3.16
N GLY A 49 11.95 12.62 -2.52
CA GLY A 49 11.16 12.20 -1.37
C GLY A 49 11.66 10.91 -0.74
N LEU A 50 11.43 10.77 0.55
CA LEU A 50 11.73 9.56 1.31
C LEU A 50 10.52 9.26 2.20
N ALA A 51 10.13 7.99 2.28
CA ALA A 51 9.05 7.55 3.15
C ALA A 51 9.43 6.25 3.86
N ILE A 52 9.43 6.27 5.19
CA ILE A 52 9.64 5.08 6.01
C ILE A 52 8.29 4.42 6.29
N LYS A 53 8.19 3.11 6.06
CA LYS A 53 7.01 2.35 6.48
C LYS A 53 7.06 2.16 8.00
N LYS A 54 6.07 2.74 8.67
CA LYS A 54 5.85 2.60 10.11
C LYS A 54 4.66 1.69 10.38
N THR A 55 4.61 1.11 11.57
CA THR A 55 3.44 0.39 12.11
C THR A 55 2.44 1.41 12.66
N ASP A 56 1.21 1.00 12.94
CA ASP A 56 0.18 1.83 13.57
C ASP A 56 0.65 2.47 14.90
N TYR A 57 1.58 1.83 15.61
CA TYR A 57 2.22 2.35 16.83
C TYR A 57 3.41 3.30 16.57
N GLY A 58 3.63 3.75 15.32
CA GLY A 58 4.72 4.64 14.95
C GLY A 58 6.11 4.00 14.83
N VAL A 59 6.26 2.71 15.19
CA VAL A 59 7.52 1.98 15.11
C VAL A 59 7.90 1.67 13.65
N SER A 60 9.13 2.00 13.25
CA SER A 60 9.68 1.70 11.93
C SER A 60 9.72 0.19 11.66
N LYS A 61 9.13 -0.24 10.54
CA LYS A 61 9.16 -1.65 10.09
C LYS A 61 10.50 -2.06 9.47
N GLY A 62 11.46 -1.14 9.39
CA GLY A 62 12.75 -1.40 8.71
C GLY A 62 12.60 -1.49 7.19
N THR A 63 11.60 -0.81 6.62
CA THR A 63 11.40 -0.71 5.16
C THR A 63 11.21 0.76 4.81
N CYS A 64 11.89 1.23 3.77
CA CYS A 64 11.69 2.57 3.24
C CYS A 64 11.49 2.56 1.73
N VAL A 65 10.93 3.65 1.24
CA VAL A 65 10.78 3.95 -0.19
C VAL A 65 11.47 5.28 -0.43
N VAL A 66 12.40 5.29 -1.37
CA VAL A 66 13.20 6.47 -1.72
C VAL A 66 12.89 6.85 -3.15
N LYS A 67 12.62 8.13 -3.40
CA LYS A 67 12.38 8.71 -4.72
C LYS A 67 13.52 9.63 -5.08
N PHE A 68 14.26 9.30 -6.12
CA PHE A 68 15.34 10.11 -6.66
C PHE A 68 14.82 11.07 -7.73
N ALA A 69 15.62 12.09 -8.06
CA ALA A 69 15.38 12.95 -9.21
C ALA A 69 15.53 12.15 -10.52
N ASP A 70 16.59 11.33 -10.60
CA ASP A 70 16.98 10.54 -11.77
C ASP A 70 16.69 9.05 -11.60
N CYS A 71 16.19 8.43 -12.67
CA CYS A 71 15.96 6.98 -12.71
C CYS A 71 17.25 6.17 -12.82
N VAL A 72 18.28 6.74 -13.45
CA VAL A 72 19.62 6.14 -13.54
C VAL A 72 20.22 5.96 -12.16
N VAL A 73 20.20 7.02 -11.34
CA VAL A 73 20.66 6.96 -9.95
C VAL A 73 19.88 5.92 -9.16
N ALA A 74 18.55 5.86 -9.31
CA ALA A 74 17.74 4.86 -8.65
C ALA A 74 18.14 3.41 -9.00
N ARG A 75 18.49 3.15 -10.26
CA ARG A 75 18.98 1.83 -10.72
C ARG A 75 20.31 1.49 -10.08
N ILE A 76 21.27 2.41 -10.16
CA ILE A 76 22.61 2.25 -9.56
C ILE A 76 22.49 1.97 -8.07
N VAL A 77 21.68 2.74 -7.33
CA VAL A 77 21.45 2.55 -5.90
C VAL A 77 20.82 1.19 -5.62
N ALA A 78 19.87 0.74 -6.44
CA ALA A 78 19.26 -0.56 -6.28
C ALA A 78 20.25 -1.72 -6.49
N GLU A 79 21.19 -1.60 -7.43
CA GLU A 79 22.20 -2.63 -7.72
C GLU A 79 23.32 -2.62 -6.66
N THR A 80 23.85 -1.44 -6.36
CA THR A 80 24.99 -1.26 -5.43
C THR A 80 24.66 -1.55 -3.98
N LEU A 81 23.44 -1.24 -3.54
CA LEU A 81 23.03 -1.45 -2.15
C LEU A 81 22.38 -2.81 -1.90
N ASN A 82 22.22 -3.63 -2.94
CA ASN A 82 21.67 -4.96 -2.76
C ASN A 82 22.70 -5.84 -2.07
N ASN A 83 22.32 -6.43 -0.94
CA ASN A 83 23.20 -7.20 -0.06
C ASN A 83 24.33 -6.37 0.60
N HIS A 84 24.20 -5.04 0.67
CA HIS A 84 25.15 -4.19 1.38
C HIS A 84 24.96 -4.30 2.90
N ILE A 85 26.05 -4.34 3.68
CA ILE A 85 25.98 -4.40 5.15
C ILE A 85 25.85 -2.99 5.72
N LEU A 86 24.77 -2.73 6.46
CA LEU A 86 24.54 -1.49 7.19
C LEU A 86 24.19 -1.83 8.63
N GLU A 87 24.99 -1.39 9.60
CA GLU A 87 24.84 -1.69 11.03
C GLU A 87 24.61 -3.20 11.31
N ASN A 88 25.50 -4.05 10.79
CA ASN A 88 25.40 -5.51 10.90
C ASN A 88 24.15 -6.13 10.25
N ARG A 89 23.45 -5.42 9.37
CA ARG A 89 22.30 -5.94 8.61
C ARG A 89 22.55 -5.88 7.11
N LEU A 90 22.23 -6.97 6.43
CA LEU A 90 22.21 -7.01 4.97
C LEU A 90 20.98 -6.26 4.47
N LEU A 91 21.21 -5.19 3.74
CA LEU A 91 20.17 -4.45 3.04
C LEU A 91 19.70 -5.26 1.84
N ARG A 92 18.40 -5.22 1.60
CA ARG A 92 17.82 -5.74 0.36
C ARG A 92 17.17 -4.58 -0.37
N THR A 93 17.52 -4.39 -1.63
CA THR A 93 17.02 -3.29 -2.45
C THR A 93 16.30 -3.83 -3.68
N GLU A 94 15.21 -3.17 -4.04
CA GLU A 94 14.41 -3.51 -5.21
C GLU A 94 14.04 -2.22 -5.96
N LEU A 95 14.32 -2.18 -7.26
CA LEU A 95 13.88 -1.12 -8.13
C LEU A 95 12.35 -1.24 -8.37
N CYS A 96 11.62 -0.14 -8.24
CA CYS A 96 10.19 -0.14 -8.59
C CYS A 96 9.99 0.06 -10.08
N GLU A 97 9.77 -1.04 -10.79
CA GLU A 97 9.30 -1.02 -12.18
C GLU A 97 7.89 -0.43 -12.28
N ALA A 98 7.61 0.30 -13.36
CA ALA A 98 6.28 0.83 -13.66
C ALA A 98 5.29 -0.25 -14.14
N LYS A 99 5.45 -1.52 -13.74
CA LYS A 99 4.45 -2.55 -14.01
C LYS A 99 3.10 -2.01 -13.57
N LYS A 100 2.08 -2.16 -14.45
CA LYS A 100 0.65 -1.88 -14.20
C LYS A 100 0.13 -2.77 -13.06
N ARG A 101 0.72 -2.67 -11.87
CA ARG A 101 0.09 -3.20 -10.67
C ARG A 101 -1.11 -2.31 -10.47
N ARG A 102 -2.30 -2.91 -10.53
CA ARG A 102 -3.52 -2.37 -9.94
C ARG A 102 -3.15 -1.99 -8.51
N PHE A 103 -2.75 -0.74 -8.29
CA PHE A 103 -2.42 -0.26 -6.97
C PHE A 103 -3.74 -0.21 -6.22
N HIS A 104 -4.06 -1.29 -5.50
CA HIS A 104 -4.83 -1.13 -4.28
C HIS A 104 -3.95 -0.24 -3.40
N SER A 105 -4.29 1.05 -3.35
CA SER A 105 -3.56 2.07 -2.62
C SER A 105 -3.32 1.55 -1.19
N THR A 106 -2.07 1.19 -0.90
CA THR A 106 -1.60 0.84 0.44
C THR A 106 -1.03 2.07 1.16
N TYR A 107 -1.25 3.26 0.59
CA TYR A 107 -1.21 4.49 1.38
C TYR A 107 -2.38 4.44 2.36
N PRO A 108 -2.15 4.60 3.68
CA PRO A 108 -3.26 4.84 4.59
C PRO A 108 -3.88 6.17 4.18
N VAL A 109 -4.96 6.13 3.41
CA VAL A 109 -5.90 7.24 3.34
C VAL A 109 -6.29 7.50 4.79
N SER A 110 -6.10 8.73 5.26
CA SER A 110 -6.46 9.18 6.60
C SER A 110 -7.82 8.57 6.97
N LYS A 111 -7.89 7.84 8.09
CA LYS A 111 -9.12 7.16 8.56
C LYS A 111 -10.31 8.11 8.80
N GLU A 112 -10.13 9.42 8.61
CA GLU A 112 -11.17 10.45 8.65
C GLU A 112 -12.35 10.15 7.72
N GLN A 113 -12.12 9.56 6.54
CA GLN A 113 -13.19 9.26 5.58
C GLN A 113 -13.89 7.91 5.78
N ARG A 114 -13.56 7.17 6.86
CA ARG A 114 -14.20 5.88 7.20
C ARG A 114 -15.14 5.93 8.40
N ARG A 115 -15.46 7.10 8.92
CA ARG A 115 -16.75 7.29 9.61
C ARG A 115 -17.84 7.41 8.56
N LYS A 116 -18.24 6.29 7.94
CA LYS A 116 -19.64 6.20 7.51
C LYS A 116 -20.41 6.10 8.81
N GLU A 117 -21.02 7.20 9.24
CA GLU A 117 -22.04 7.12 10.28
C GLU A 117 -23.00 5.98 9.89
N PRO A 118 -23.39 5.11 10.85
CA PRO A 118 -24.44 4.15 10.56
C PRO A 118 -25.65 4.98 10.13
N GLN A 119 -25.97 4.94 8.84
CA GLN A 119 -27.21 5.53 8.35
C GLN A 119 -28.32 4.68 8.95
N ILE A 120 -28.86 5.13 10.08
CA ILE A 120 -30.14 4.64 10.59
C ILE A 120 -31.13 4.96 9.47
N LYS A 121 -31.43 3.98 8.63
CA LYS A 121 -32.50 4.10 7.65
C LYS A 121 -33.79 4.23 8.45
N VAL A 122 -34.32 5.45 8.52
CA VAL A 122 -35.65 5.68 9.07
C VAL A 122 -36.62 4.85 8.23
N ILE A 123 -37.19 3.81 8.81
CA ILE A 123 -38.13 2.92 8.12
C ILE A 123 -39.35 3.77 7.74
N THR A 124 -39.63 3.91 6.45
CA THR A 124 -40.81 4.65 6.00
C THR A 124 -42.05 3.77 6.09
N GLN A 125 -43.24 4.38 6.17
CA GLN A 125 -44.51 3.62 6.24
C GLN A 125 -44.69 2.66 5.05
N LYS A 126 -44.11 2.99 3.88
CA LYS A 126 -44.13 2.13 2.69
C LYS A 126 -43.32 0.85 2.87
N ASP A 127 -42.14 0.93 3.46
CA ASP A 127 -41.28 -0.24 3.74
C ASP A 127 -41.96 -1.21 4.73
N VAL A 128 -42.75 -0.67 5.68
CA VAL A 128 -43.52 -1.48 6.63
C VAL A 128 -44.69 -2.18 5.95
N ASP A 129 -45.40 -1.48 5.05
CA ASP A 129 -46.54 -2.02 4.32
C ASP A 129 -46.13 -3.15 3.36
N GLU A 130 -45.02 -2.97 2.64
CA GLU A 130 -44.44 -4.01 1.76
C GLU A 130 -44.03 -5.28 2.53
N ARG A 131 -43.43 -5.11 3.72
CA ARG A 131 -43.09 -6.23 4.60
C ARG A 131 -44.32 -6.93 5.17
N LYS A 132 -45.42 -6.21 5.42
CA LYS A 132 -46.69 -6.81 5.83
C LYS A 132 -47.32 -7.62 4.70
N ALA A 133 -47.38 -7.05 3.49
CA ALA A 133 -47.92 -7.74 2.32
C ALA A 133 -47.15 -9.04 2.03
N SER A 134 -45.82 -8.98 2.04
CA SER A 134 -44.98 -10.16 1.80
C SER A 134 -45.10 -11.22 2.90
N ASN A 135 -45.30 -10.81 4.16
CA ASN A 135 -45.57 -11.72 5.27
C ASN A 135 -46.96 -12.39 5.12
N GLU A 136 -47.98 -11.66 4.65
CA GLU A 136 -49.31 -12.22 4.40
C GLU A 136 -49.34 -13.24 3.26
N GLU A 137 -48.59 -13.00 2.18
CA GLU A 137 -48.40 -13.98 1.10
C GLU A 137 -47.72 -15.26 1.60
N LEU A 138 -46.73 -15.12 2.49
CA LEU A 138 -46.05 -16.25 3.10
C LEU A 138 -47.00 -17.05 4.01
N ARG A 139 -47.91 -16.39 4.73
CA ARG A 139 -48.95 -17.07 5.54
C ARG A 139 -49.86 -17.93 4.68
N LYS A 140 -50.35 -17.41 3.55
CA LYS A 140 -51.19 -18.19 2.61
C LYS A 140 -50.47 -19.42 2.07
N LYS A 141 -49.17 -19.28 1.74
CA LYS A 141 -48.34 -20.41 1.28
C LYS A 141 -48.08 -21.44 2.39
N LEU A 142 -47.91 -20.99 3.63
CA LEU A 142 -47.71 -21.89 4.78
C LEU A 142 -49.00 -22.63 5.15
N GLU A 143 -50.16 -22.00 5.01
CA GLU A 143 -51.48 -22.63 5.17
C GLU A 143 -51.74 -23.70 4.09
N GLU A 144 -51.42 -23.40 2.82
CA GLU A 144 -51.51 -24.37 1.72
C GLU A 144 -50.62 -25.61 1.95
N LEU A 145 -49.48 -25.42 2.62
CA LEU A 145 -48.57 -26.50 2.97
C LEU A 145 -48.92 -27.18 4.31
N HIS A 146 -50.00 -26.76 4.99
CA HIS A 146 -50.39 -27.21 6.33
C HIS A 146 -49.23 -27.15 7.34
N ILE A 147 -48.45 -26.06 7.32
CA ILE A 147 -47.34 -25.81 8.24
C ILE A 147 -47.77 -24.79 9.28
N ASP A 148 -47.97 -25.23 10.52
CA ASP A 148 -48.20 -24.37 11.67
C ASP A 148 -46.91 -23.60 12.03
N PHE A 149 -46.82 -22.35 11.57
CA PHE A 149 -45.73 -21.44 11.91
C PHE A 149 -46.27 -20.13 12.49
N ASP A 150 -45.97 -19.88 13.77
CA ASP A 150 -46.41 -18.69 14.50
C ASP A 150 -45.43 -17.52 14.29
N PHE A 151 -45.90 -16.44 13.67
CA PHE A 151 -45.09 -15.25 13.43
C PHE A 151 -45.26 -14.23 14.57
N PRO A 152 -44.16 -13.73 15.17
CA PRO A 152 -44.24 -12.71 16.21
C PRO A 152 -44.79 -11.38 15.66
N GLN A 153 -45.63 -10.71 16.46
CA GLN A 153 -46.24 -9.39 16.15
C GLN A 153 -45.26 -8.22 16.24
#